data_AF-A0A3D0S1B9-F1
#
_entry.id   AF-A0A3D0S1B9-F1
#
_cell.length_a   1.000
_cell.length_b   1.000
_cell.length_c   1.000
_cell.angle_alpha   90.00
_cell.angle_beta   90.00
_cell.angle_gamma   90.00
#
_symmetry.space_group_name_H-M   'P 1'
#
loop_
_entity.id
_entity.type
_entity.pdbx_description
1 polymer ?
#
loop_
_entity_poly.entity_id
_entity_poly.type
_entity_poly.pdbx_seq_one_letter_code
_entity_poly.pdbx_strand_id
1 'polypeptide(L)' 'VGQVRAEPRWRGVTLVVTTGDDGDPLRPLAAGAHACVVKPFTAETIADELALLGLTTVGVPAANP' A
#
# COMPACT_ATOMS: atom_id res chain seq x y z
N VAL A 1 5.10 -10.16 2.62
CA VAL A 1 4.09 -9.81 3.65
C VAL A 1 4.38 -10.48 4.99
N GLY A 2 4.37 -11.83 5.06
CA GLY A 2 4.55 -12.56 6.32
C GLY A 2 5.79 -12.14 7.13
N GLN A 3 6.95 -11.96 6.49
CA GLN A 3 8.16 -11.50 7.18
C GLN A 3 8.04 -10.07 7.75
N VAL A 4 7.40 -9.15 7.02
CA VAL A 4 7.15 -7.77 7.51
C VAL A 4 6.20 -7.80 8.71
N ARG A 5 5.20 -8.70 8.71
CA ARG A 5 4.27 -8.88 9.84
C ARG A 5 4.89 -9.63 11.02
N ALA A 6 5.87 -10.48 10.78
CA ALA A 6 6.59 -11.18 11.84
C ALA A 6 7.44 -10.22 12.68
N GLU A 7 8.04 -9.20 12.05
CA GLU A 7 8.90 -8.22 12.70
C GLU A 7 8.08 -7.22 13.56
N PRO A 8 8.30 -7.20 14.91
CA PRO A 8 7.50 -6.40 15.84
C PRO A 8 7.43 -4.91 15.51
N ARG A 9 8.54 -4.31 15.02
CA ARG A 9 8.59 -2.86 14.74
C ARG A 9 7.65 -2.40 13.62
N TRP A 10 7.18 -3.30 12.74
CA TRP A 10 6.29 -2.95 11.61
C TRP A 10 4.87 -3.50 11.76
N ARG A 11 4.53 -4.17 12.87
CA ARG A 11 3.21 -4.80 13.02
C ARG A 11 2.05 -3.82 12.88
N GLY A 12 2.21 -2.59 13.38
CA GLY A 12 1.20 -1.53 13.29
C GLY A 12 1.24 -0.71 11.99
N VAL A 13 2.13 -1.01 11.05
CA VAL A 13 2.28 -0.22 9.82
C VAL A 13 1.24 -0.68 8.78
N THR A 14 0.52 0.27 8.18
CA THR A 14 -0.32 0.01 7.01
C THR A 14 0.57 -0.46 5.86
N LEU A 15 0.26 -1.64 5.32
CA LEU A 15 1.05 -2.27 4.26
C LEU A 15 0.20 -2.37 3.00
N VAL A 16 0.60 -1.61 1.98
CA VAL A 16 0.12 -1.76 0.61
C VAL A 16 1.14 -2.60 -0.14
N VAL A 17 0.69 -3.63 -0.86
CA VAL A 17 1.56 -4.48 -1.67
C VAL A 17 1.24 -4.24 -3.13
N THR A 18 2.25 -4.18 -3.99
CA THR A 18 2.02 -4.20 -5.43
C THR A 18 2.36 -5.58 -5.97
N THR A 19 1.57 -6.04 -6.92
CA THR A 19 1.82 -7.29 -7.65
C THR A 19 2.02 -7.00 -9.13
N GLY A 20 2.65 -7.93 -9.86
CA GLY A 20 2.75 -7.87 -11.32
C GLY A 20 1.40 -8.13 -12.00
N ASP A 21 1.36 -7.90 -13.31
CA ASP A 21 0.14 -7.91 -14.12
C ASP A 21 -0.67 -9.21 -14.02
N ASP A 22 -0.02 -10.37 -13.92
CA ASP A 22 -0.67 -11.69 -13.78
C ASP A 22 -0.73 -12.21 -12.33
N GLY A 23 -0.42 -11.36 -11.35
CA GLY A 23 -0.34 -11.79 -9.95
C GLY A 23 -1.68 -11.77 -9.23
N ASP A 24 -1.93 -12.80 -8.41
CA ASP A 24 -3.15 -12.92 -7.61
C ASP A 24 -3.26 -11.77 -6.57
N PRO A 25 -4.28 -10.89 -6.68
CA PRO A 25 -4.46 -9.77 -5.77
C PRO A 25 -4.92 -10.20 -4.36
N LEU A 26 -5.47 -11.41 -4.22
CA LEU A 26 -5.97 -11.90 -2.95
C LEU A 26 -4.84 -12.45 -2.07
N ARG A 27 -3.78 -12.98 -2.67
CA ARG A 27 -2.67 -13.60 -1.94
C ARG A 27 -2.00 -12.64 -0.93
N PRO A 28 -1.67 -11.37 -1.27
CA PRO A 28 -1.12 -10.44 -0.30
C PRO A 28 -2.10 -10.08 0.83
N LEU A 29 -3.39 -9.97 0.51
CA LEU A 29 -4.44 -9.69 1.49
C LEU A 29 -4.56 -10.84 2.51
N ALA A 30 -4.62 -12.08 2.03
CA ALA A 30 -4.63 -13.28 2.88
C ALA A 30 -3.38 -13.40 3.76
N ALA A 31 -2.26 -12.83 3.32
CA ALA A 31 -1.01 -12.80 4.08
C ALA A 31 -0.94 -11.61 5.09
N GLY A 32 -1.94 -10.73 5.14
CA GLY A 32 -2.03 -9.61 6.09
C GLY A 32 -1.62 -8.24 5.52
N ALA A 33 -1.65 -8.05 4.20
CA ALA A 33 -1.62 -6.72 3.60
C ALA A 33 -2.98 -6.01 3.81
N HIS A 34 -2.96 -4.69 3.86
CA HIS A 34 -4.18 -3.88 3.97
C HIS A 34 -4.80 -3.61 2.60
N ALA A 35 -3.96 -3.48 1.57
CA ALA A 35 -4.38 -3.34 0.19
C ALA A 35 -3.37 -4.03 -0.73
N CYS A 36 -3.85 -4.42 -1.92
CA CYS A 36 -3.02 -4.95 -2.99
C CYS A 36 -3.36 -4.22 -4.30
N VAL A 37 -2.35 -3.65 -4.95
CA VAL A 37 -2.49 -2.93 -6.23
C VAL A 37 -1.82 -3.75 -7.33
N VAL A 38 -2.58 -4.09 -8.36
CA VAL A 38 -2.09 -4.83 -9.53
C VAL A 38 -1.47 -3.84 -10.52
N LYS A 39 -0.33 -4.19 -11.09
CA LYS A 39 0.29 -3.41 -12.16
C LYS A 39 -0.40 -3.67 -13.51
N PRO A 40 -0.32 -2.71 -14.45
CA PRO A 40 0.15 -1.33 -14.27
C PRO A 40 -0.88 -0.49 -13.50
N PHE A 41 -0.39 0.47 -12.70
CA PHE A 41 -1.24 1.42 -11.97
C PHE A 41 -0.77 2.86 -12.21
N THR A 42 -1.68 3.82 -12.05
CA THR A 42 -1.35 5.25 -12.14
C THR A 42 -1.03 5.81 -10.74
N ALA A 43 -0.46 7.01 -10.70
CA ALA A 43 -0.28 7.72 -9.43
C ALA A 43 -1.63 8.02 -8.75
N GLU A 44 -2.67 8.28 -9.53
CA GLU A 44 -4.05 8.47 -9.05
C GLU A 44 -4.58 7.20 -8.38
N THR A 45 -4.38 6.02 -8.98
CA THR A 45 -4.77 4.75 -8.36
C THR A 45 -4.15 4.56 -6.98
N ILE A 46 -2.88 4.93 -6.80
CA ILE A 46 -2.23 4.88 -5.48
C ILE A 46 -2.82 5.92 -4.53
N ALA A 47 -3.08 7.14 -5.02
CA ALA A 47 -3.66 8.20 -4.20
C ALA A 47 -5.05 7.82 -3.67
N ASP A 48 -5.88 7.21 -4.50
CA ASP A 48 -7.22 6.73 -4.13
C ASP A 48 -7.15 5.62 -3.08
N GLU A 49 -6.27 4.64 -3.26
CA GLU A 49 -6.04 3.58 -2.26
C GLU A 49 -5.57 4.13 -0.91
N LEU A 50 -4.64 5.09 -0.93
CA LEU A 50 -4.20 5.76 0.29
C LEU A 50 -5.35 6.54 0.94
N ALA A 51 -6.21 7.19 0.15
CA ALA A 51 -7.37 7.89 0.67
C ALA A 51 -8.39 6.94 1.32
N LEU A 52 -8.65 5.78 0.71
CA LEU A 52 -9.51 4.73 1.27
C LEU A 52 -8.97 4.17 2.59
N LEU A 53 -7.65 4.09 2.72
CA LEU A 53 -6.97 3.68 3.96
C LEU A 53 -6.91 4.79 5.03
N GLY A 54 -7.46 5.98 4.75
CA GLY A 54 -7.38 7.13 5.64
C GLY A 54 -5.97 7.74 5.75
N LEU A 55 -5.08 7.40 4.81
CA LEU A 55 -3.69 7.88 4.72
C LEU A 55 -3.59 9.10 3.80
N THR A 56 -4.55 10.02 3.87
CA THR A 56 -4.49 11.27 3.12
C THR A 56 -3.45 12.21 3.73
N THR A 57 -2.74 12.94 2.87
CA THR A 57 -1.78 13.93 3.32
C THR A 57 -2.52 15.11 3.94
N VAL A 58 -2.16 15.50 5.17
CA VAL A 58 -2.21 16.91 5.54
C VAL A 58 -1.10 17.55 4.72
N GLY A 59 -1.47 18.34 3.70
CA GLY A 59 -0.53 18.85 2.72
C GLY A 59 0.67 19.53 3.38
N VAL A 60 1.85 18.90 3.26
CA VAL A 60 3.11 19.65 3.34
C VAL A 60 3.20 20.34 1.99
N PRO A 61 3.09 21.68 1.90
CA PRO A 61 3.26 22.37 0.64
C PRO A 61 4.59 21.95 0.04
N ALA A 62 4.58 21.63 -1.26
CA ALA A 62 5.77 21.22 -1.97
C ALA A 62 6.82 22.33 -1.80
N ALA A 63 7.80 22.10 -0.93
CA ALA A 63 9.03 22.87 -0.93
C ALA A 63 9.77 22.45 -2.22
N ASN A 64 9.42 23.10 -3.32
CA ASN A 64 10.22 23.07 -4.53
C ASN A 64 11.19 24.27 -4.45
N PRO A 65 12.49 24.07 -4.75
CA PRO A 65 13.52 25.11 -4.65
C PRO A 65 13.29 26.28 -5.61
#